data_AF-A0A955RQL0-F1
#
_entry.id   AF-A0A955RQL0-F1
#
_cell.length_a   1.000
_cell.length_b   1.000
_cell.length_c   1.000
_cell.angle_alpha   90.00
_cell.angle_beta   90.00
_cell.angle_gamma   90.00
#
_symmetry.space_group_name_H-M   'P 1'
#
loop_
_entity.id
_entity.type
_entity.pdbx_description
1 polymer ?
#
loop_
_entity_poly.entity_id
_entity_poly.type
_entity_poly.pdbx_seq_one_letter_code
_entity_poly.pdbx_strand_id
1 'polypeptide(L)'
;MDSSAPSSKTSIEIERRFLVKRIKTNKPLSGCTKDHISQGYFGSLPGKTMRVRIKNNSTTIFTVKRGSGISRDEIETTVINENIGKAALDACVFTLSKTRYTFDGWELDIFEGPLKGLVLLERELSSEDEELPPFPDFLEIDQEVTNSINNLALAEASAMLTEDVNPNQLLTLMSVTPLPMVVLTGGPCSGKSTSMQELRERYPELAFVPEVATIVIAQVGIRPPVGDVVGLAKFQKLIYAVQRAFEHAAQDQAIRDGKKAIILDRGSMDNAAYIDGGVEAFAGLLRTTREAEYARYQAVICLSQPSKEVYEQMRSNNPARSEDFETAEALSQRIKDAWRQHPSCHVIPKGDRWQEVSNSVHETLSSLVKGL
;
A
#
# COMPACT_ATOMS: atom_id res chain seq x y z
N MET A 1 4.26 45.55 -10.12
CA MET A 1 3.85 44.16 -10.45
C MET A 1 3.73 43.46 -9.13
N ASP A 2 2.50 43.13 -8.76
CA ASP A 2 2.10 42.68 -7.43
C ASP A 2 2.63 41.26 -7.18
N SER A 3 3.60 41.10 -6.29
CA SER A 3 4.15 39.80 -5.89
C SER A 3 3.46 39.32 -4.62
N SER A 4 2.20 38.89 -4.74
CA SER A 4 1.60 38.06 -3.71
C SER A 4 2.17 36.65 -3.84
N ALA A 5 3.17 36.34 -3.00
CA ALA A 5 3.65 34.97 -2.85
C ALA A 5 2.46 34.09 -2.42
N PRO A 6 2.23 32.93 -3.06
CA PRO A 6 1.17 32.03 -2.63
C PRO A 6 1.43 31.60 -1.18
N SER A 7 0.44 31.80 -0.31
CA SER A 7 0.52 31.45 1.11
C SER A 7 0.60 29.94 1.27
N SER A 8 1.74 29.42 1.73
CA SER A 8 1.90 28.01 2.10
C SER A 8 1.37 27.78 3.51
N LYS A 9 0.37 26.90 3.67
CA LYS A 9 -0.14 26.45 4.96
C LYS A 9 0.34 25.01 5.19
N THR A 10 0.99 24.75 6.32
CA THR A 10 1.39 23.40 6.76
C THR A 10 0.50 23.02 7.95
N SER A 11 -0.26 21.94 7.83
CA SER A 11 -1.16 21.44 8.88
C SER A 11 -1.22 19.91 8.85
N ILE A 12 -1.33 19.29 10.03
CA ILE A 12 -1.78 17.90 10.17
C ILE A 12 -3.31 17.97 10.11
N GLU A 13 -3.92 17.47 9.04
CA GLU A 13 -5.38 17.37 8.92
C GLU A 13 -5.88 16.07 9.55
N ILE A 14 -6.76 16.17 10.55
CA ILE A 14 -7.48 15.04 11.14
C ILE A 14 -8.91 15.11 10.63
N GLU A 15 -9.38 14.10 9.90
CA GLU A 15 -10.72 14.07 9.35
C GLU A 15 -11.38 12.71 9.56
N ARG A 16 -12.69 12.70 9.81
CA ARG A 16 -13.51 11.47 9.85
C ARG A 16 -14.49 11.47 8.69
N ARG A 17 -14.67 10.30 8.06
CA ARG A 17 -15.50 10.12 6.86
C ARG A 17 -16.52 9.02 7.06
N PHE A 18 -17.76 9.29 6.65
CA PHE A 18 -18.90 8.40 6.84
C PHE A 18 -19.60 8.15 5.51
N LEU A 19 -19.92 6.88 5.25
CA LEU A 19 -20.76 6.50 4.12
C LEU A 19 -22.22 6.83 4.43
N VAL A 20 -22.88 7.56 3.54
CA VAL A 20 -24.30 7.91 3.68
C VAL A 20 -25.13 6.93 2.87
N LYS A 21 -25.96 6.15 3.55
CA LYS A 21 -26.87 5.18 2.94
C LYS A 21 -27.96 5.87 2.13
N ARG A 22 -28.51 6.96 2.69
CA ARG A 22 -29.62 7.70 2.08
C ARG A 22 -29.72 9.12 2.61
N ILE A 23 -30.00 10.06 1.72
CA ILE A 23 -30.48 11.41 2.07
C ILE A 23 -32.01 11.35 2.16
N LYS A 24 -32.57 11.48 3.37
CA LYS A 24 -34.02 11.36 3.63
C LYS A 24 -34.80 12.54 3.03
N THR A 25 -34.19 13.73 3.01
CA THR A 25 -34.77 14.93 2.41
C THR A 25 -33.67 15.92 2.00
N ASN A 26 -33.85 16.59 0.86
CA ASN A 26 -32.90 17.60 0.35
C ASN A 26 -33.23 19.02 0.83
N LYS A 27 -34.32 19.23 1.59
CA LYS A 27 -34.72 20.57 2.06
C LYS A 27 -33.63 21.32 2.82
N PRO A 28 -32.86 20.68 3.74
CA PRO A 28 -31.79 21.39 4.45
C PRO A 28 -30.66 21.86 3.52
N LEU A 29 -30.41 21.14 2.42
CA LEU A 29 -29.30 21.44 1.51
C LEU A 29 -29.49 22.70 0.67
N SER A 30 -30.72 23.20 0.50
CA SER A 30 -30.98 24.38 -0.34
C SER A 30 -30.42 25.69 0.23
N GLY A 31 -30.15 25.74 1.53
CA GLY A 31 -29.55 26.90 2.20
C GLY A 31 -28.03 26.80 2.41
N CYS A 32 -27.43 25.67 2.06
CA CYS A 32 -26.01 25.40 2.31
C CYS A 32 -25.11 26.01 1.23
N THR A 33 -23.84 26.24 1.58
CA THR A 33 -22.82 26.53 0.57
C THR A 33 -22.67 25.31 -0.33
N LYS A 34 -22.74 25.51 -1.64
CA LYS A 34 -22.69 24.45 -2.65
C LYS A 34 -21.53 24.72 -3.61
N ASP A 35 -20.70 23.71 -3.80
CA ASP A 35 -19.54 23.77 -4.68
C ASP A 35 -19.47 22.57 -5.62
N HIS A 36 -19.32 22.84 -6.91
CA HIS A 36 -18.98 21.83 -7.91
C HIS A 36 -17.47 21.67 -7.94
N ILE A 37 -17.00 20.45 -7.72
CA ILE A 37 -15.57 20.15 -7.58
C ILE A 37 -15.18 19.06 -8.56
N SER A 38 -14.33 19.42 -9.52
CA SER A 38 -13.62 18.48 -10.38
C SER A 38 -12.19 18.36 -9.89
N GLN A 39 -11.69 17.15 -9.67
CA GLN A 39 -10.34 16.94 -9.18
C GLN A 39 -9.67 15.77 -9.88
N GLY A 40 -8.34 15.82 -9.95
CA GLY A 40 -7.53 14.82 -10.61
C GLY A 40 -6.21 14.57 -9.90
N TYR A 41 -5.68 13.38 -10.13
CA TYR A 41 -4.43 12.87 -9.58
C TYR A 41 -3.50 12.47 -10.72
N PHE A 42 -2.27 12.98 -10.68
CA PHE A 42 -1.25 12.74 -11.71
C PHE A 42 -0.65 11.32 -11.65
N GLY A 43 -0.96 10.57 -10.60
CA GLY A 43 -0.51 9.19 -10.42
C GLY A 43 -0.50 8.79 -8.95
N SER A 44 -0.25 7.50 -8.72
CA SER A 44 -0.09 6.91 -7.40
C SER A 44 1.40 6.74 -7.10
N LEU A 45 1.95 7.62 -6.25
CA LEU A 45 3.36 7.59 -5.86
C LEU A 45 3.47 7.20 -4.37
N PRO A 46 4.40 6.30 -3.97
CA PRO A 46 4.59 5.95 -2.57
C PRO A 46 4.82 7.17 -1.69
N GLY A 47 3.95 7.37 -0.69
CA GLY A 47 4.03 8.47 0.27
C GLY A 47 3.90 9.88 -0.33
N LYS A 48 3.42 10.01 -1.58
CA LYS A 48 3.29 11.30 -2.29
C LYS A 48 2.00 11.34 -3.08
N THR A 49 1.26 12.43 -2.94
CA THR A 49 0.05 12.67 -3.75
C THR A 49 0.12 14.07 -4.32
N MET A 50 -0.04 14.18 -5.64
CA MET A 50 -0.23 15.46 -6.31
C MET A 50 -1.65 15.49 -6.87
N ARG A 51 -2.42 16.50 -6.44
CA ARG A 51 -3.82 16.67 -6.79
C ARG A 51 -4.01 18.06 -7.39
N VAL A 52 -4.82 18.12 -8.45
CA VAL A 52 -5.44 19.36 -8.93
C VAL A 52 -6.92 19.33 -8.59
N ARG A 53 -7.46 20.44 -8.09
CA ARG A 53 -8.88 20.60 -7.73
C ARG A 53 -9.41 21.89 -8.33
N ILE A 54 -10.43 21.81 -9.17
CA ILE A 54 -11.15 22.93 -9.77
C ILE A 54 -12.49 23.07 -9.08
N LYS A 55 -12.71 24.21 -8.44
CA LYS A 55 -13.94 24.57 -7.72
C LYS A 55 -14.75 25.56 -8.56
N ASN A 56 -16.03 25.25 -8.80
CA ASN A 56 -16.99 26.05 -9.57
C ASN A 56 -16.42 26.56 -10.91
N ASN A 57 -15.63 25.72 -11.60
CA ASN A 57 -14.93 26.03 -12.86
C ASN A 57 -14.05 27.30 -12.86
N SER A 58 -13.75 27.89 -11.70
CA SER A 58 -13.13 29.21 -11.62
C SER A 58 -11.90 29.25 -10.72
N THR A 59 -11.84 28.38 -9.70
CA THR A 59 -10.73 28.35 -8.74
C THR A 59 -9.98 27.04 -8.86
N THR A 60 -8.72 27.08 -9.28
CA THR A 60 -7.85 25.90 -9.33
C THR A 60 -6.95 25.86 -8.11
N ILE A 61 -6.83 24.70 -7.48
CA ILE A 61 -5.98 24.47 -6.31
C ILE A 61 -5.09 23.28 -6.64
N PHE A 62 -3.77 23.47 -6.52
CA PHE A 62 -2.80 22.39 -6.57
C PHE A 62 -2.40 22.01 -5.16
N THR A 63 -2.50 20.73 -4.84
CA THR A 63 -2.12 20.17 -3.55
C THR A 63 -1.00 19.16 -3.77
N VAL A 64 0.08 19.28 -3.00
CA VAL A 64 1.11 18.24 -2.89
C VAL A 64 1.16 17.77 -1.44
N LYS A 65 0.76 16.52 -1.19
CA LYS A 65 0.93 15.85 0.11
C LYS A 65 2.17 14.95 0.07
N ARG A 66 3.01 15.00 1.10
CA ARG A 66 4.24 14.17 1.26
C ARG A 66 4.28 13.56 2.65
N GLY A 67 4.62 12.29 2.77
CA GLY A 67 4.75 11.59 4.07
C GLY A 67 3.94 10.29 4.13
N SER A 68 4.00 9.62 5.28
CA SER A 68 3.34 8.34 5.55
C SER A 68 2.77 8.31 6.97
N GLY A 69 1.62 7.67 7.17
CA GLY A 69 0.93 7.65 8.47
C GLY A 69 0.20 8.97 8.77
N ILE A 70 0.23 9.37 10.05
CA ILE A 70 -0.53 10.50 10.64
C ILE A 70 0.14 11.85 10.37
N SER A 71 1.44 11.89 10.09
CA SER A 71 2.18 13.13 9.78
C SER A 71 2.42 13.23 8.28
N ARG A 72 1.76 14.20 7.62
CA ARG A 72 1.97 14.51 6.20
C ARG A 72 2.23 16.00 6.04
N ASP A 73 3.30 16.34 5.33
CA ASP A 73 3.54 17.70 4.86
C ASP A 73 2.60 17.98 3.70
N GLU A 74 1.76 18.99 3.85
CA GLU A 74 0.87 19.47 2.81
C GLU A 74 1.29 20.85 2.35
N ILE A 75 1.34 21.03 1.03
CA ILE A 75 1.53 22.31 0.38
C ILE A 75 0.38 22.50 -0.59
N GLU A 76 -0.45 23.52 -0.33
CA GLU A 76 -1.49 23.95 -1.23
C GLU A 76 -1.16 25.30 -1.88
N THR A 77 -1.36 25.39 -3.18
CA THR A 77 -1.23 26.64 -3.95
C THR A 77 -2.49 26.86 -4.76
N THR A 78 -3.14 28.01 -4.55
CA THR A 78 -4.29 28.44 -5.35
C THR A 78 -3.80 29.16 -6.62
N VAL A 79 -4.35 28.76 -7.77
CA VAL A 79 -4.10 29.35 -9.07
C VAL A 79 -5.44 29.78 -9.67
N ILE A 80 -5.60 31.08 -9.90
CA ILE A 80 -6.79 31.65 -10.53
C ILE A 80 -6.55 31.72 -12.04
N ASN A 81 -6.44 30.53 -12.67
CA ASN A 81 -6.33 30.38 -14.12
C ASN A 81 -7.05 29.11 -14.57
N GLU A 82 -8.21 29.30 -15.19
CA GLU A 82 -9.09 28.21 -15.64
C GLU A 82 -8.43 27.30 -16.68
N ASN A 83 -7.67 27.87 -17.63
CA ASN A 83 -7.02 27.11 -18.69
C ASN A 83 -5.94 26.17 -18.14
N ILE A 84 -5.14 26.64 -17.18
CA ILE A 84 -4.13 25.81 -16.51
C ILE A 84 -4.82 24.70 -15.71
N GLY A 85 -5.90 25.01 -15.00
CA GLY A 85 -6.66 24.02 -14.24
C GLY A 85 -7.21 22.91 -15.12
N LYS A 86 -7.87 23.25 -16.23
CA LYS A 86 -8.42 22.28 -17.19
C LYS A 86 -7.32 21.42 -17.81
N ALA A 87 -6.26 22.02 -18.33
CA ALA A 87 -5.15 21.28 -18.92
C ALA A 87 -4.46 20.35 -17.91
N ALA A 88 -4.34 20.77 -16.65
CA ALA A 88 -3.80 19.95 -15.58
C ALA A 88 -4.73 18.78 -15.22
N LEU A 89 -6.04 19.02 -15.17
CA LEU A 89 -7.04 17.99 -14.92
C LEU A 89 -7.04 16.94 -16.06
N ASP A 90 -6.96 17.38 -17.32
CA ASP A 90 -6.90 16.50 -18.49
C ASP A 90 -5.63 15.64 -18.53
N ALA A 91 -4.53 16.13 -17.93
CA ALA A 91 -3.28 15.39 -17.82
C ALA A 91 -3.26 14.39 -16.64
N CYS A 92 -4.30 14.36 -15.80
CA CYS A 92 -4.37 13.43 -14.67
C CYS A 92 -4.67 12.00 -15.14
N VAL A 93 -4.08 11.03 -14.43
CA VAL A 93 -4.32 9.59 -14.67
C VAL A 93 -5.67 9.18 -14.11
N PHE A 94 -6.04 9.76 -12.97
CA PHE A 94 -7.31 9.48 -12.28
C PHE A 94 -8.06 10.78 -12.03
N THR A 95 -9.37 10.79 -12.24
CA THR A 95 -10.22 11.98 -12.06
C THR A 95 -11.51 11.64 -11.32
N LEU A 96 -12.14 12.69 -10.79
CA LEU A 96 -13.27 12.61 -9.88
C LEU A 96 -14.09 13.90 -9.97
N SER A 97 -15.41 13.79 -10.02
CA SER A 97 -16.33 14.93 -9.92
C SER A 97 -17.33 14.72 -8.79
N LYS A 98 -17.61 15.80 -8.06
CA LYS A 98 -18.60 15.81 -6.97
C LYS A 98 -19.22 17.18 -6.79
N THR A 99 -20.42 17.18 -6.21
CA THR A 99 -21.02 18.37 -5.62
C THR A 99 -20.86 18.29 -4.10
N ARG A 100 -20.18 19.27 -3.50
CA ARG A 100 -20.00 19.40 -2.05
C ARG A 100 -21.02 20.40 -1.48
N TYR A 101 -21.70 19.99 -0.40
CA TYR A 101 -22.51 20.87 0.44
C TYR A 101 -21.82 21.05 1.78
N THR A 102 -21.61 22.29 2.21
CA THR A 102 -20.99 22.60 3.50
C THR A 102 -22.01 23.22 4.45
N PHE A 103 -22.13 22.66 5.66
CA PHE A 103 -23.04 23.11 6.71
C PHE A 103 -22.58 22.66 8.09
N ASP A 104 -22.64 23.52 9.10
CA ASP A 104 -22.33 23.19 10.51
C ASP A 104 -20.99 22.44 10.74
N GLY A 105 -19.98 22.74 9.91
CA GLY A 105 -18.67 22.07 9.93
C GLY A 105 -18.63 20.70 9.25
N TRP A 106 -19.74 20.22 8.72
CA TRP A 106 -19.84 19.04 7.88
C TRP A 106 -19.64 19.38 6.40
N GLU A 107 -19.04 18.45 5.68
CA GLU A 107 -18.95 18.45 4.22
C GLU A 107 -19.66 17.21 3.67
N LEU A 108 -20.78 17.40 2.98
CA LEU A 108 -21.52 16.33 2.32
C LEU A 108 -21.16 16.32 0.82
N ASP A 109 -20.45 15.27 0.40
CA ASP A 109 -20.06 15.04 -0.97
C ASP A 109 -21.01 14.09 -1.68
N ILE A 110 -21.60 14.56 -2.77
CA ILE A 110 -22.40 13.76 -3.69
C ILE A 110 -21.61 13.58 -4.97
N PHE A 111 -21.18 12.34 -5.23
CA PHE A 111 -20.31 12.03 -6.35
C PHE A 111 -21.08 11.91 -7.67
N GLU A 112 -20.39 12.23 -8.75
CA GLU A 112 -20.92 12.29 -10.12
C GLU A 112 -20.15 11.30 -11.02
N GLY A 113 -20.59 11.17 -12.28
CA GLY A 113 -19.94 10.28 -13.26
C GLY A 113 -20.00 8.81 -12.84
N PRO A 114 -18.90 8.04 -12.97
CA PRO A 114 -18.86 6.62 -12.63
C PRO A 114 -19.18 6.32 -11.15
N LEU A 115 -18.99 7.29 -10.25
CA LEU A 115 -19.30 7.15 -8.83
C LEU A 115 -20.69 7.68 -8.45
N LYS A 116 -21.56 7.97 -9.44
CA LYS A 116 -22.91 8.48 -9.19
C LYS A 116 -23.69 7.56 -8.25
N GLY A 117 -24.15 8.13 -7.14
CA GLY A 117 -24.88 7.42 -6.09
C GLY A 117 -24.07 7.17 -4.82
N LEU A 118 -22.74 7.30 -4.89
CA LEU A 118 -21.91 7.40 -3.68
C LEU A 118 -22.10 8.76 -3.03
N VAL A 119 -22.29 8.75 -1.71
CA VAL A 119 -22.41 9.94 -0.88
C VAL A 119 -21.53 9.78 0.36
N LEU A 120 -20.64 10.73 0.61
CA LEU A 120 -19.79 10.77 1.80
C LEU A 120 -20.09 12.00 2.63
N LEU A 121 -20.07 11.83 3.95
CA LEU A 121 -20.12 12.91 4.93
C LEU A 121 -18.76 12.98 5.63
N GLU A 122 -18.11 14.13 5.57
CA GLU A 122 -16.77 14.36 6.13
C GLU A 122 -16.84 15.48 7.18
N ARG A 123 -15.98 15.41 8.18
CA ARG A 123 -15.73 16.48 9.15
C ARG A 123 -14.27 16.52 9.54
N GLU A 124 -13.67 17.70 9.43
CA GLU A 124 -12.36 18.00 9.96
C GLU A 124 -12.44 18.21 11.48
N LEU A 125 -11.49 17.64 12.21
CA LEU A 125 -11.39 17.69 13.66
C LEU A 125 -10.09 18.38 14.07
N SER A 126 -10.13 19.02 15.24
CA SER A 126 -8.98 19.63 15.88
C SER A 126 -8.05 18.63 16.56
N SER A 127 -8.55 17.44 16.92
CA SER A 127 -7.79 16.36 17.55
C SER A 127 -8.48 15.00 17.35
N GLU A 128 -7.76 13.89 17.54
CA GLU A 128 -8.32 12.53 17.43
C GLU A 128 -9.39 12.23 18.49
N ASP A 129 -9.31 12.90 19.65
CA ASP A 129 -10.23 12.73 20.78
C ASP A 129 -11.46 13.66 20.72
N GLU A 130 -11.60 14.48 19.68
CA GLU A 130 -12.76 15.36 19.53
C GLU A 130 -14.05 14.56 19.33
N GLU A 131 -15.02 14.74 20.23
CA GLU A 131 -16.33 14.13 20.09
C GLU A 131 -17.09 14.70 18.88
N LEU A 132 -17.71 13.81 18.10
CA LEU A 132 -18.54 14.24 16.98
C LEU A 132 -19.85 14.84 17.47
N PRO A 133 -20.30 15.95 16.85
CA PRO A 133 -21.67 16.40 17.07
C PRO A 133 -22.67 15.36 16.53
N PRO A 134 -23.94 15.44 16.95
CA PRO A 134 -25.00 14.60 16.39
C PRO A 134 -25.01 14.64 14.86
N PHE A 135 -25.20 13.48 14.24
CA PHE A 135 -25.36 13.42 12.80
C PHE A 135 -26.61 14.18 12.37
N PRO A 136 -26.59 14.84 11.19
CA PRO A 136 -27.77 15.55 10.71
C PRO A 136 -28.95 14.60 10.47
N ASP A 137 -30.11 14.89 11.06
CA ASP A 137 -31.29 14.00 11.05
C ASP A 137 -31.80 13.64 9.65
N PHE A 138 -31.53 14.49 8.67
CA PHE A 138 -31.90 14.28 7.27
C PHE A 138 -31.01 13.26 6.54
N LEU A 139 -29.95 12.76 7.18
CA LEU A 139 -29.07 11.72 6.67
C LEU A 139 -29.32 10.40 7.40
N GLU A 140 -29.19 9.29 6.66
CA GLU A 140 -29.08 7.94 7.20
C GLU A 140 -27.63 7.48 6.98
N ILE A 141 -26.85 7.41 8.06
CA ILE A 141 -25.46 6.99 8.03
C ILE A 141 -25.38 5.46 8.01
N ASP A 142 -24.49 4.92 7.19
CA ASP A 142 -24.23 3.48 7.11
C ASP A 142 -23.10 3.06 8.05
N GLN A 143 -21.87 3.47 7.74
CA GLN A 143 -20.65 3.12 8.46
C GLN A 143 -19.57 4.20 8.33
N GLU A 144 -18.61 4.17 9.25
CA GLU A 144 -17.40 4.99 9.16
C GLU A 144 -16.36 4.34 8.24
N VAL A 145 -15.76 5.15 7.35
CA VAL A 145 -14.83 4.69 6.31
C VAL A 145 -13.51 5.47 6.30
N THR A 146 -13.21 6.18 7.40
CA THR A 146 -12.03 7.06 7.58
C THR A 146 -10.71 6.39 7.18
N ASN A 147 -10.53 5.10 7.53
CA ASN A 147 -9.28 4.37 7.28
C ASN A 147 -9.29 3.55 5.98
N SER A 148 -10.45 3.40 5.33
CA SER A 148 -10.59 2.51 4.17
C SER A 148 -10.72 3.27 2.86
N ILE A 149 -11.31 4.48 2.88
CA ILE A 149 -11.63 5.23 1.66
C ILE A 149 -11.03 6.63 1.74
N ASN A 150 -10.20 6.97 0.76
CA ASN A 150 -9.70 8.31 0.54
C ASN A 150 -9.98 8.77 -0.91
N ASN A 151 -9.89 10.07 -1.18
CA ASN A 151 -10.21 10.63 -2.49
C ASN A 151 -9.34 10.08 -3.65
N LEU A 152 -8.08 9.69 -3.40
CA LEU A 152 -7.23 9.06 -4.42
C LEU A 152 -7.75 7.65 -4.76
N ALA A 153 -8.07 6.85 -3.74
CA ALA A 153 -8.65 5.53 -3.93
C ALA A 153 -9.97 5.60 -4.70
N LEU A 154 -10.83 6.59 -4.40
CA LEU A 154 -12.07 6.82 -5.16
C LEU A 154 -11.80 7.20 -6.62
N ALA A 155 -10.79 8.03 -6.89
CA ALA A 155 -10.43 8.41 -8.26
C ALA A 155 -9.87 7.22 -9.05
N GLU A 156 -9.00 6.40 -8.43
CA GLU A 156 -8.50 5.15 -9.02
C GLU A 156 -9.66 4.22 -9.37
N ALA A 157 -10.59 4.06 -8.44
CA ALA A 157 -11.74 3.20 -8.64
C ALA A 157 -12.72 3.76 -9.68
N SER A 158 -12.94 5.07 -9.72
CA SER A 158 -13.74 5.73 -10.76
C SER A 158 -13.19 5.47 -12.17
N ALA A 159 -11.87 5.28 -12.32
CA ALA A 159 -11.26 4.93 -13.60
C ALA A 159 -11.47 3.46 -14.01
N MET A 160 -11.78 2.59 -13.06
CA MET A 160 -12.07 1.16 -13.29
C MET A 160 -13.56 0.88 -13.54
N LEU A 161 -14.44 1.77 -13.06
CA LEU A 161 -15.89 1.62 -13.22
C LEU A 161 -16.34 2.03 -14.62
N THR A 162 -17.10 1.14 -15.26
CA THR A 162 -17.98 1.52 -16.38
C THR A 162 -19.34 1.97 -15.82
N GLU A 163 -20.14 2.68 -16.62
CA GLU A 163 -21.42 3.28 -16.19
C GLU A 163 -22.42 2.28 -15.55
N ASP A 164 -22.21 0.97 -15.74
CA ASP A 164 -23.10 -0.10 -15.28
C ASP A 164 -22.75 -0.71 -13.90
N VAL A 165 -21.65 -0.30 -13.26
CA VAL A 165 -21.22 -0.88 -11.98
C VAL A 165 -21.78 -0.09 -10.80
N ASN A 166 -22.44 -0.79 -9.87
CA ASN A 166 -22.97 -0.18 -8.65
C ASN A 166 -21.81 0.30 -7.75
N PRO A 167 -21.67 1.61 -7.47
CA PRO A 167 -20.58 2.12 -6.63
C PRO A 167 -20.56 1.53 -5.22
N ASN A 168 -21.70 1.08 -4.69
CA ASN A 168 -21.76 0.45 -3.37
C ASN A 168 -21.07 -0.93 -3.32
N GLN A 169 -21.00 -1.67 -4.44
CA GLN A 169 -20.21 -2.91 -4.51
C GLN A 169 -18.72 -2.62 -4.48
N LEU A 170 -18.29 -1.58 -5.22
CA LEU A 170 -16.93 -1.10 -5.18
C LEU A 170 -16.54 -0.61 -3.78
N LEU A 171 -17.42 0.13 -3.12
CA LEU A 171 -17.21 0.59 -1.74
C LEU A 171 -17.14 -0.58 -0.77
N THR A 172 -17.91 -1.65 -0.98
CA THR A 172 -17.78 -2.87 -0.19
C THR A 172 -16.36 -3.42 -0.32
N LEU A 173 -15.82 -3.53 -1.54
CA LEU A 173 -14.45 -3.99 -1.81
C LEU A 173 -13.38 -3.04 -1.23
N MET A 174 -13.57 -1.72 -1.37
CA MET A 174 -12.64 -0.69 -0.87
C MET A 174 -12.74 -0.48 0.64
N SER A 175 -13.86 -0.85 1.27
CA SER A 175 -14.07 -0.75 2.71
C SER A 175 -13.42 -1.89 3.48
N VAL A 176 -13.03 -2.98 2.80
CA VAL A 176 -12.40 -4.13 3.45
C VAL A 176 -11.01 -3.73 3.96
N THR A 177 -10.78 -3.99 5.24
CA THR A 177 -9.47 -3.84 5.85
C THR A 177 -8.47 -4.77 5.14
N PRO A 178 -7.32 -4.26 4.66
CA PRO A 178 -6.30 -5.11 4.06
C PRO A 178 -5.91 -6.25 5.00
N LEU A 179 -5.74 -7.45 4.43
CA LEU A 179 -5.32 -8.61 5.22
C LEU A 179 -3.87 -8.44 5.66
N PRO A 180 -3.49 -8.94 6.84
CA PRO A 180 -2.10 -8.92 7.28
C PRO A 180 -1.21 -9.68 6.29
N MET A 181 -0.10 -9.05 5.93
CA MET A 181 0.95 -9.66 5.13
C MET A 181 2.13 -10.06 6.01
N VAL A 182 2.54 -11.32 5.93
CA VAL A 182 3.69 -11.87 6.66
C VAL A 182 4.76 -12.30 5.66
N VAL A 183 5.96 -11.76 5.81
CA VAL A 183 7.10 -12.12 4.96
C VAL A 183 7.82 -13.33 5.54
N LEU A 184 8.05 -14.36 4.73
CA LEU A 184 9.00 -15.42 5.01
C LEU A 184 10.27 -15.16 4.17
N THR A 185 11.38 -14.86 4.83
CA THR A 185 12.65 -14.50 4.19
C THR A 185 13.82 -15.31 4.75
N GLY A 186 14.99 -15.22 4.12
CA GLY A 186 16.20 -15.97 4.47
C GLY A 186 17.13 -16.16 3.27
N GLY A 187 18.38 -16.53 3.53
CA GLY A 187 19.38 -16.83 2.51
C GLY A 187 19.01 -18.03 1.61
N PRO A 188 19.79 -18.29 0.55
CA PRO A 188 19.70 -19.54 -0.21
C PRO A 188 19.81 -20.76 0.71
N CYS A 189 19.03 -21.82 0.46
CA CYS A 189 19.00 -23.05 1.26
C CYS A 189 18.51 -22.91 2.72
N SER A 190 17.97 -21.77 3.14
CA SER A 190 17.39 -21.60 4.49
C SER A 190 16.08 -22.37 4.73
N GLY A 191 15.56 -23.08 3.72
CA GLY A 191 14.34 -23.88 3.83
C GLY A 191 13.03 -23.16 3.46
N LYS A 192 13.09 -21.88 3.03
CA LYS A 192 11.90 -21.09 2.64
C LYS A 192 10.91 -21.85 1.76
N SER A 193 11.36 -22.40 0.63
CA SER A 193 10.46 -23.09 -0.33
C SER A 193 9.77 -24.31 0.30
N THR A 194 10.47 -25.05 1.15
CA THR A 194 9.92 -26.18 1.90
C THR A 194 8.88 -25.70 2.92
N SER A 195 9.20 -24.66 3.70
CA SER A 195 8.24 -24.03 4.62
C SER A 195 7.01 -23.51 3.87
N MET A 196 7.19 -22.83 2.74
CA MET A 196 6.08 -22.31 1.92
C MET A 196 5.16 -23.44 1.43
N GLN A 197 5.70 -24.59 1.06
CA GLN A 197 4.90 -25.75 0.67
C GLN A 197 4.12 -26.31 1.85
N GLU A 198 4.78 -26.56 2.98
CA GLU A 198 4.15 -27.09 4.21
C GLU A 198 3.03 -26.18 4.71
N LEU A 199 3.28 -24.86 4.76
CA LEU A 199 2.28 -23.87 5.16
C LEU A 199 1.07 -23.89 4.22
N ARG A 200 1.29 -24.02 2.91
CA ARG A 200 0.22 -24.05 1.91
C ARG A 200 -0.64 -25.31 2.03
N GLU A 201 -0.04 -26.45 2.32
CA GLU A 201 -0.76 -27.71 2.53
C GLU A 201 -1.55 -27.70 3.84
N ARG A 202 -0.99 -27.08 4.89
CA ARG A 202 -1.57 -27.09 6.24
C ARG A 202 -2.64 -26.04 6.48
N TYR A 203 -2.52 -24.84 5.88
CA TYR A 203 -3.40 -23.69 6.16
C TYR A 203 -4.12 -23.22 4.89
N PRO A 204 -5.22 -23.88 4.49
CA PRO A 204 -6.02 -23.46 3.33
C PRO A 204 -6.63 -22.05 3.49
N GLU A 205 -6.74 -21.54 4.71
CA GLU A 205 -7.21 -20.18 5.03
C GLU A 205 -6.17 -19.08 4.77
N LEU A 206 -4.94 -19.44 4.38
CA LEU A 206 -3.89 -18.49 4.00
C LEU A 206 -3.79 -18.34 2.48
N ALA A 207 -3.44 -17.14 2.04
CA ALA A 207 -2.99 -16.87 0.67
C ALA A 207 -1.46 -16.85 0.62
N PHE A 208 -0.90 -17.13 -0.55
CA PHE A 208 0.55 -17.23 -0.73
C PHE A 208 1.01 -16.51 -1.99
N VAL A 209 2.06 -15.71 -1.86
CA VAL A 209 2.76 -15.08 -2.98
C VAL A 209 4.14 -15.73 -3.12
N PRO A 210 4.46 -16.32 -4.29
CA PRO A 210 5.75 -16.98 -4.54
C PRO A 210 6.89 -15.97 -4.74
N GLU A 211 8.13 -16.47 -4.71
CA GLU A 211 9.33 -15.64 -4.90
C GLU A 211 9.37 -15.05 -6.32
N VAL A 212 9.21 -13.73 -6.40
CA VAL A 212 9.15 -12.99 -7.67
C VAL A 212 10.44 -13.10 -8.47
N ALA A 213 11.59 -13.06 -7.79
CA ALA A 213 12.88 -13.20 -8.47
C ALA A 213 12.98 -14.53 -9.22
N THR A 214 12.53 -15.63 -8.63
CA THR A 214 12.51 -16.94 -9.28
C THR A 214 11.60 -16.95 -10.50
N ILE A 215 10.43 -16.32 -10.45
CA ILE A 215 9.52 -16.21 -11.60
C ILE A 215 10.17 -15.40 -12.73
N VAL A 216 10.68 -14.21 -12.43
CA VAL A 216 11.30 -13.32 -13.43
C VAL A 216 12.53 -13.96 -14.07
N ILE A 217 13.36 -14.66 -13.29
CA ILE A 217 14.59 -15.28 -13.78
C ILE A 217 14.29 -16.58 -14.53
N ALA A 218 13.53 -17.50 -13.93
CA ALA A 218 13.37 -18.85 -14.45
C ALA A 218 12.24 -18.96 -15.48
N GLN A 219 11.14 -18.23 -15.30
CA GLN A 219 9.96 -18.36 -16.17
C GLN A 219 9.95 -17.29 -17.27
N VAL A 220 10.34 -16.06 -16.95
CA VAL A 220 10.39 -14.96 -17.94
C VAL A 220 11.75 -14.89 -18.65
N GLY A 221 12.83 -15.37 -18.01
CA GLY A 221 14.17 -15.39 -18.59
C GLY A 221 14.96 -14.08 -18.44
N ILE A 222 14.47 -13.12 -17.63
CA ILE A 222 15.16 -11.87 -17.35
C ILE A 222 16.13 -12.10 -16.20
N ARG A 223 17.43 -12.01 -16.47
CA ARG A 223 18.49 -12.33 -15.50
C ARG A 223 19.12 -11.06 -14.92
N PRO A 224 19.59 -11.09 -13.65
CA PRO A 224 20.36 -10.00 -13.10
C PRO A 224 21.66 -9.83 -13.89
N PRO A 225 22.01 -8.61 -14.32
CA PRO A 225 23.27 -8.38 -15.01
C PRO A 225 24.45 -8.45 -14.04
N VAL A 226 25.55 -9.04 -14.48
CA VAL A 226 26.77 -9.25 -13.68
C VAL A 226 27.76 -8.12 -13.97
N GLY A 227 28.28 -7.47 -12.93
CA GLY A 227 29.26 -6.38 -13.06
C GLY A 227 28.70 -5.05 -13.55
N ASP A 228 27.40 -4.94 -13.81
CA ASP A 228 26.71 -3.70 -14.18
C ASP A 228 25.84 -3.20 -13.02
N VAL A 229 26.35 -2.22 -12.27
CA VAL A 229 25.67 -1.62 -11.12
C VAL A 229 24.34 -0.97 -11.51
N VAL A 230 24.29 -0.30 -12.67
CA VAL A 230 23.07 0.40 -13.12
C VAL A 230 22.03 -0.62 -13.60
N GLY A 231 22.48 -1.63 -14.35
CA GLY A 231 21.65 -2.75 -14.76
C GLY A 231 21.07 -3.51 -13.58
N LEU A 232 21.89 -3.77 -12.54
CA LEU A 232 21.43 -4.46 -11.34
C LEU A 232 20.40 -3.63 -10.59
N ALA A 233 20.61 -2.31 -10.46
CA ALA A 233 19.61 -1.41 -9.89
C ALA A 233 18.29 -1.45 -10.68
N LYS A 234 18.33 -1.41 -12.02
CA LYS A 234 17.13 -1.55 -12.85
C LYS A 234 16.45 -2.90 -12.67
N PHE A 235 17.22 -3.98 -12.57
CA PHE A 235 16.69 -5.32 -12.30
C PHE A 235 15.99 -5.37 -10.94
N GLN A 236 16.59 -4.81 -9.88
CA GLN A 236 15.96 -4.75 -8.56
C GLN A 236 14.69 -3.89 -8.54
N LYS A 237 14.61 -2.82 -9.35
CA LYS A 237 13.36 -2.06 -9.56
C LYS A 237 12.28 -2.89 -10.24
N LEU A 238 12.64 -3.71 -11.23
CA LEU A 238 11.70 -4.62 -11.87
C LEU A 238 11.15 -5.63 -10.86
N ILE A 239 12.02 -6.31 -10.09
CA ILE A 239 11.59 -7.24 -9.05
C ILE A 239 10.65 -6.55 -8.06
N TYR A 240 11.00 -5.35 -7.60
CA TYR A 240 10.13 -4.55 -6.72
C TYR A 240 8.76 -4.26 -7.35
N ALA A 241 8.72 -3.82 -8.61
CA ALA A 241 7.47 -3.49 -9.29
C ALA A 241 6.56 -4.71 -9.44
N VAL A 242 7.13 -5.88 -9.80
CA VAL A 242 6.38 -7.13 -9.92
C VAL A 242 5.91 -7.63 -8.56
N GLN A 243 6.76 -7.55 -7.53
CA GLN A 243 6.41 -7.87 -6.14
C GLN A 243 5.22 -7.04 -5.66
N ARG A 244 5.23 -5.73 -5.90
CA ARG A 244 4.11 -4.83 -5.54
C ARG A 244 2.82 -5.19 -6.28
N ALA A 245 2.92 -5.57 -7.56
CA ALA A 245 1.76 -5.98 -8.34
C ALA A 245 1.16 -7.30 -7.81
N PHE A 246 2.00 -8.27 -7.45
CA PHE A 246 1.56 -9.55 -6.89
C PHE A 246 0.95 -9.39 -5.50
N GLU A 247 1.56 -8.57 -4.63
CA GLU A 247 1.00 -8.21 -3.33
C GLU A 247 -0.41 -7.62 -3.45
N HIS A 248 -0.60 -6.67 -4.38
CA HIS A 248 -1.89 -6.03 -4.60
C HIS A 248 -2.94 -7.04 -5.10
N ALA A 249 -2.61 -7.81 -6.14
CA ALA A 249 -3.53 -8.81 -6.67
C ALA A 249 -3.87 -9.90 -5.63
N ALA A 250 -2.90 -10.29 -4.80
CA ALA A 250 -3.10 -11.25 -3.72
C ALA A 250 -4.02 -10.69 -2.63
N GLN A 251 -3.93 -9.41 -2.26
CA GLN A 251 -4.87 -8.77 -1.33
C GLN A 251 -6.31 -8.89 -1.82
N ASP A 252 -6.55 -8.45 -3.05
CA ASP A 252 -7.89 -8.46 -3.63
C ASP A 252 -8.49 -9.87 -3.68
N GLN A 253 -7.68 -10.85 -4.11
CA GLN A 253 -8.13 -12.23 -4.22
C GLN A 253 -8.33 -12.87 -2.83
N ALA A 254 -7.39 -12.65 -1.90
CA ALA A 254 -7.45 -13.22 -0.56
C ALA A 254 -8.67 -12.68 0.22
N ILE A 255 -9.01 -11.40 0.06
CA ILE A 255 -10.22 -10.80 0.63
C ILE A 255 -11.48 -11.47 0.06
N ARG A 256 -11.57 -11.62 -1.27
CA ARG A 256 -12.71 -12.29 -1.92
C ARG A 256 -12.88 -13.74 -1.46
N ASP A 257 -11.78 -14.43 -1.26
CA ASP A 257 -11.77 -15.83 -0.84
C ASP A 257 -11.90 -16.01 0.69
N GLY A 258 -12.07 -14.92 1.45
CA GLY A 258 -12.23 -14.97 2.90
C GLY A 258 -11.00 -15.50 3.64
N LYS A 259 -9.79 -15.26 3.11
CA LYS A 259 -8.52 -15.66 3.73
C LYS A 259 -8.23 -14.82 4.98
N LYS A 260 -7.38 -15.33 5.86
CA LYS A 260 -7.00 -14.66 7.11
C LYS A 260 -5.75 -13.79 6.99
N ALA A 261 -4.81 -14.18 6.13
CA ALA A 261 -3.54 -13.49 5.91
C ALA A 261 -2.89 -13.90 4.59
N ILE A 262 -1.85 -13.18 4.18
CA ILE A 262 -1.07 -13.46 2.98
C ILE A 262 0.40 -13.71 3.38
N ILE A 263 0.95 -14.84 2.97
CA ILE A 263 2.34 -15.21 3.21
C ILE A 263 3.17 -14.96 1.96
N LEU A 264 4.24 -14.18 2.09
CA LEU A 264 5.10 -13.77 1.00
C LEU A 264 6.43 -14.52 1.07
N ASP A 265 6.83 -15.21 0.00
CA ASP A 265 8.20 -15.70 -0.15
C ASP A 265 9.08 -14.52 -0.60
N ARG A 266 9.70 -13.87 0.40
CA ARG A 266 10.37 -12.55 0.35
C ARG A 266 9.44 -11.34 0.26
N GLY A 267 9.89 -10.24 0.85
CA GLY A 267 9.25 -8.92 0.75
C GLY A 267 10.18 -7.93 0.05
N SER A 268 9.70 -6.71 -0.16
CA SER A 268 10.44 -5.69 -0.91
C SER A 268 11.84 -5.37 -0.39
N MET A 269 12.07 -5.47 0.93
CA MET A 269 13.37 -5.12 1.53
C MET A 269 14.44 -6.20 1.30
N ASP A 270 14.06 -7.40 0.85
CA ASP A 270 15.01 -8.40 0.38
C ASP A 270 15.86 -7.87 -0.77
N ASN A 271 15.30 -7.03 -1.65
CA ASN A 271 16.01 -6.43 -2.79
C ASN A 271 17.19 -5.56 -2.34
N ALA A 272 17.11 -4.93 -1.16
CA ALA A 272 18.18 -4.13 -0.61
C ALA A 272 19.44 -4.97 -0.31
N ALA A 273 19.28 -6.28 -0.04
CA ALA A 273 20.41 -7.19 0.17
C ALA A 273 21.25 -7.43 -1.09
N TYR A 274 20.75 -7.05 -2.27
CA TYR A 274 21.44 -7.20 -3.56
C TYR A 274 21.99 -5.89 -4.11
N ILE A 275 21.82 -4.76 -3.41
CA ILE A 275 22.32 -3.44 -3.84
C ILE A 275 23.40 -2.95 -2.90
N ASP A 276 24.50 -2.47 -3.46
CA ASP A 276 25.56 -1.82 -2.69
C ASP A 276 25.04 -0.55 -2.01
N GLY A 277 25.30 -0.40 -0.70
CA GLY A 277 24.67 0.63 0.14
C GLY A 277 23.36 0.21 0.79
N GLY A 278 22.85 -1.00 0.50
CA GLY A 278 21.78 -1.64 1.26
C GLY A 278 20.47 -0.87 1.25
N VAL A 279 19.83 -0.78 2.43
CA VAL A 279 18.50 -0.17 2.60
C VAL A 279 18.44 1.27 2.13
N GLU A 280 19.46 2.08 2.43
CA GLU A 280 19.46 3.50 2.07
C GLU A 280 19.56 3.71 0.56
N ALA A 281 20.46 2.97 -0.10
CA ALA A 281 20.60 3.02 -1.55
C ALA A 281 19.31 2.54 -2.25
N PHE A 282 18.70 1.46 -1.75
CA PHE A 282 17.43 0.95 -2.28
C PHE A 282 16.27 1.92 -2.07
N ALA A 283 16.15 2.52 -0.89
CA ALA A 283 15.14 3.53 -0.59
C ALA A 283 15.27 4.75 -1.52
N GLY A 284 16.51 5.24 -1.73
CA GLY A 284 16.80 6.31 -2.68
C GLY A 284 16.45 5.96 -4.13
N LEU A 285 16.75 4.73 -4.56
CA LEU A 285 16.44 4.23 -5.90
C LEU A 285 14.93 4.24 -6.20
N LEU A 286 14.12 3.87 -5.20
CA LEU A 286 12.66 3.83 -5.29
C LEU A 286 11.98 5.15 -4.90
N ARG A 287 12.73 6.11 -4.35
CA ARG A 287 12.22 7.37 -3.78
C ARG A 287 11.17 7.14 -2.67
N THR A 288 11.40 6.11 -1.85
CA THR A 288 10.58 5.69 -0.70
C THR A 288 11.39 5.85 0.60
N THR A 289 10.81 5.47 1.75
CA THR A 289 11.51 5.41 3.05
C THR A 289 11.44 4.00 3.63
N ARG A 290 12.36 3.66 4.54
CA ARG A 290 12.37 2.36 5.23
C ARG A 290 11.06 2.12 5.98
N GLU A 291 10.55 3.15 6.64
CA GLU A 291 9.33 3.10 7.45
C GLU A 291 8.10 2.84 6.58
N ALA A 292 8.02 3.49 5.41
CA ALA A 292 6.94 3.24 4.46
C ALA A 292 6.99 1.82 3.90
N GLU A 293 8.19 1.27 3.69
CA GLU A 293 8.37 -0.09 3.23
C GLU A 293 8.02 -1.14 4.31
N TYR A 294 8.40 -0.89 5.56
CA TYR A 294 8.08 -1.74 6.71
C TYR A 294 6.58 -1.74 7.04
N ALA A 295 5.93 -0.58 7.00
CA ALA A 295 4.50 -0.44 7.36
C ALA A 295 3.54 -1.29 6.51
N ARG A 296 4.01 -1.87 5.40
CA ARG A 296 3.22 -2.77 4.56
C ARG A 296 3.11 -4.19 5.11
N TYR A 297 4.05 -4.62 5.94
CA TYR A 297 4.11 -5.99 6.45
C TYR A 297 3.76 -5.99 7.93
N GLN A 298 2.86 -6.89 8.33
CA GLN A 298 2.54 -7.06 9.74
C GLN A 298 3.75 -7.64 10.49
N ALA A 299 4.47 -8.55 9.85
CA ALA A 299 5.62 -9.23 10.42
C ALA A 299 6.56 -9.80 9.36
N VAL A 300 7.79 -10.06 9.79
CA VAL A 300 8.83 -10.71 8.99
C VAL A 300 9.37 -11.89 9.78
N ILE A 301 9.35 -13.08 9.18
CA ILE A 301 9.96 -14.31 9.70
C ILE A 301 11.24 -14.55 8.90
N CYS A 302 12.39 -14.40 9.53
CA CYS A 302 13.69 -14.54 8.90
C CYS A 302 14.35 -15.87 9.28
N LEU A 303 14.49 -16.76 8.32
CA LEU A 303 15.17 -18.05 8.49
C LEU A 303 16.68 -17.85 8.45
N SER A 304 17.35 -18.37 9.48
CA SER A 304 18.82 -18.35 9.54
C SER A 304 19.45 -19.34 8.55
N GLN A 305 20.67 -19.01 8.10
CA GLN A 305 21.47 -19.91 7.29
C GLN A 305 21.76 -21.21 8.05
N PRO A 306 21.62 -22.39 7.43
CA PRO A 306 21.99 -23.66 8.04
C PRO A 306 23.52 -23.77 8.23
N SER A 307 23.99 -24.81 8.91
CA SER A 307 25.44 -25.07 9.01
C SER A 307 26.05 -25.33 7.63
N LYS A 308 27.37 -25.17 7.53
CA LYS A 308 28.11 -25.42 6.28
C LYS A 308 27.89 -26.85 5.79
N GLU A 309 27.90 -27.85 6.68
CA GLU A 309 27.67 -29.24 6.28
C GLU A 309 26.27 -29.44 5.69
N VAL A 310 25.23 -28.90 6.34
CA VAL A 310 23.84 -29.02 5.87
C VAL A 310 23.65 -28.26 4.56
N TYR A 311 24.25 -27.08 4.43
CA TYR A 311 24.20 -26.29 3.19
C TYR A 311 24.81 -27.06 2.01
N GLU A 312 26.00 -27.63 2.20
CA GLU A 312 26.71 -28.38 1.15
C GLU A 312 25.94 -29.65 0.74
N GLN A 313 25.31 -30.34 1.70
CA GLN A 313 24.40 -31.46 1.42
C GLN A 313 23.17 -31.05 0.62
N MET A 314 22.56 -29.90 0.94
CA MET A 314 21.40 -29.40 0.20
C MET A 314 21.78 -28.86 -1.18
N ARG A 315 22.98 -28.32 -1.33
CA ARG A 315 23.50 -27.79 -2.60
C ARG A 315 23.82 -28.92 -3.58
N SER A 316 24.45 -30.01 -3.11
CA SER A 316 24.75 -31.16 -3.97
C SER A 316 23.49 -31.82 -4.56
N ASN A 317 22.36 -31.71 -3.85
CA ASN A 317 21.06 -32.19 -4.31
C ASN A 317 20.33 -31.24 -5.27
N ASN A 318 20.88 -30.06 -5.58
CA ASN A 318 20.24 -29.09 -6.48
C ASN A 318 21.29 -28.43 -7.42
N PRO A 319 21.48 -28.97 -8.64
CA PRO A 319 22.48 -28.49 -9.61
C PRO A 319 22.29 -27.03 -10.06
N ALA A 320 21.11 -26.43 -9.82
CA ALA A 320 20.84 -25.04 -10.16
C ALA A 320 21.47 -24.02 -9.19
N ARG A 321 22.15 -24.48 -8.12
CA ARG A 321 22.70 -23.62 -7.06
C ARG A 321 24.19 -23.33 -7.25
N SER A 322 24.49 -22.11 -7.68
CA SER A 322 25.84 -21.69 -8.06
C SER A 322 26.68 -21.06 -6.94
N GLU A 323 26.08 -20.56 -5.86
CA GLU A 323 26.81 -19.84 -4.80
C GLU A 323 27.49 -20.76 -3.77
N ASP A 324 28.71 -20.39 -3.36
CA ASP A 324 29.39 -21.00 -2.21
C ASP A 324 28.74 -20.63 -0.87
N PHE A 325 29.14 -21.33 0.19
CA PHE A 325 28.53 -21.16 1.51
C PHE A 325 28.77 -19.74 2.03
N GLU A 326 29.98 -19.23 1.86
CA GLU A 326 30.42 -17.92 2.32
C GLU A 326 29.61 -16.79 1.65
N THR A 327 29.34 -16.90 0.35
CA THR A 327 28.47 -15.95 -0.38
C THR A 327 27.02 -16.05 0.09
N ALA A 328 26.52 -17.26 0.31
CA ALA A 328 25.15 -17.47 0.80
C ALA A 328 24.95 -16.94 2.23
N GLU A 329 25.94 -17.11 3.09
CA GLU A 329 25.96 -16.59 4.47
C GLU A 329 26.02 -15.06 4.48
N ALA A 330 26.92 -14.46 3.69
CA ALA A 330 27.01 -13.01 3.55
C ALA A 330 25.69 -12.40 3.05
N LEU A 331 25.06 -13.03 2.05
CA LEU A 331 23.75 -12.60 1.55
C LEU A 331 22.66 -12.77 2.62
N SER A 332 22.66 -13.88 3.36
CA SER A 332 21.72 -14.09 4.47
C SER A 332 21.87 -13.02 5.55
N GLN A 333 23.10 -12.58 5.84
CA GLN A 333 23.34 -11.52 6.80
C GLN A 333 22.82 -10.18 6.29
N ARG A 334 23.06 -9.83 5.02
CA ARG A 334 22.50 -8.62 4.39
C ARG A 334 20.98 -8.59 4.42
N ILE A 335 20.32 -9.72 4.18
CA ILE A 335 18.86 -9.86 4.28
C ILE A 335 18.40 -9.60 5.73
N LYS A 336 19.06 -10.23 6.72
CA LYS A 336 18.76 -10.00 8.14
C LYS A 336 18.89 -8.53 8.51
N ASP A 337 19.98 -7.89 8.08
CA ASP A 337 20.24 -6.48 8.37
C ASP A 337 19.20 -5.55 7.73
N ALA A 338 18.72 -5.90 6.52
CA ALA A 338 17.67 -5.14 5.84
C ALA A 338 16.33 -5.14 6.59
N TRP A 339 16.06 -6.19 7.38
CA TRP A 339 14.82 -6.37 8.12
C TRP A 339 14.96 -6.17 9.64
N ARG A 340 16.16 -6.07 10.20
CA ARG A 340 16.38 -6.08 11.67
C ARG A 340 15.65 -4.97 12.42
N GLN A 341 15.34 -3.86 11.74
CA GLN A 341 14.66 -2.71 12.33
C GLN A 341 13.14 -2.74 12.12
N HIS A 342 12.62 -3.79 11.47
CA HIS A 342 11.18 -3.97 11.34
C HIS A 342 10.59 -4.21 12.76
N PRO A 343 9.51 -3.51 13.15
CA PRO A 343 8.96 -3.59 14.51
C PRO A 343 8.55 -5.00 14.96
N SER A 344 8.22 -5.87 14.00
CA SER A 344 7.85 -7.27 14.21
C SER A 344 8.74 -8.16 13.34
N CYS A 345 10.01 -8.31 13.71
CA CYS A 345 10.98 -9.16 13.03
C CYS A 345 11.33 -10.37 13.90
N HIS A 346 11.03 -11.57 13.42
CA HIS A 346 11.21 -12.83 14.12
C HIS A 346 12.30 -13.64 13.43
N VAL A 347 13.45 -13.79 14.08
CA VAL A 347 14.56 -14.58 13.53
C VAL A 347 14.42 -16.01 14.03
N ILE A 348 14.20 -16.94 13.11
CA ILE A 348 14.21 -18.37 13.42
C ILE A 348 15.68 -18.82 13.45
N PRO A 349 16.18 -19.32 14.59
CA PRO A 349 17.55 -19.80 14.70
C PRO A 349 17.74 -21.04 13.82
N LYS A 350 19.01 -21.36 13.55
CA LYS A 350 19.34 -22.63 12.90
C LYS A 350 18.88 -23.79 13.78
N GLY A 351 18.17 -24.74 13.20
CA GLY A 351 17.88 -26.04 13.82
C GLY A 351 18.77 -27.11 13.21
N ASP A 352 19.10 -28.13 13.99
CA ASP A 352 19.88 -29.28 13.49
C ASP A 352 19.02 -30.18 12.60
N ARG A 353 17.69 -30.06 12.74
CA ARG A 353 16.69 -30.77 11.94
C ARG A 353 15.69 -29.80 11.34
N TRP A 354 15.26 -30.11 10.11
CA TRP A 354 14.21 -29.36 9.43
C TRP A 354 12.93 -29.21 10.26
N GLN A 355 12.54 -30.27 10.97
CA GLN A 355 11.33 -30.28 11.78
C GLN A 355 11.30 -29.19 12.86
N GLU A 356 12.46 -28.85 13.44
CA GLU A 356 12.57 -27.81 14.48
C GLU A 356 12.36 -26.42 13.89
N VAL A 357 12.95 -26.17 12.72
CA VAL A 357 12.78 -24.92 11.97
C VAL A 357 11.31 -24.77 11.55
N SER A 358 10.72 -25.83 10.97
CA SER A 358 9.31 -25.84 10.57
C SER A 358 8.38 -25.57 11.75
N ASN A 359 8.55 -26.26 12.88
CA ASN A 359 7.75 -26.03 14.08
C ASN A 359 7.86 -24.58 14.58
N SER A 360 9.06 -24.01 14.59
CA SER A 360 9.29 -22.62 15.02
C SER A 360 8.60 -21.62 14.09
N VAL A 361 8.60 -21.88 12.77
CA VAL A 361 7.86 -21.07 11.78
C VAL A 361 6.35 -21.17 12.05
N HIS A 362 5.83 -22.37 12.28
CA HIS A 362 4.42 -22.60 12.59
C HIS A 362 3.97 -21.88 13.86
N GLU A 363 4.73 -22.01 14.95
CA GLU A 363 4.43 -21.34 16.23
C GLU A 363 4.43 -19.82 16.07
N THR A 364 5.45 -19.29 15.40
CA THR A 364 5.57 -17.85 15.12
C THR A 364 4.38 -17.37 14.29
N LEU A 365 4.05 -18.07 13.19
CA LEU A 365 2.95 -17.69 12.32
C LEU A 365 1.59 -17.73 13.05
N SER A 366 1.36 -18.75 13.86
CA SER A 366 0.12 -18.91 14.63
C SER A 366 -0.05 -17.79 15.68
N SER A 367 1.06 -17.25 16.21
CA SER A 367 1.02 -16.10 17.11
C SER A 367 0.69 -14.77 16.41
N LEU A 368 1.00 -14.67 15.12
CA LEU A 368 0.86 -13.44 14.32
C LEU A 368 -0.53 -13.33 13.67
N VAL A 369 -1.07 -14.45 13.20
CA VAL A 369 -2.35 -14.51 12.50
C VAL A 369 -3.42 -15.02 13.47
N LYS A 370 -4.37 -14.15 13.82
CA LYS A 370 -5.43 -14.51 14.77
C LYS A 370 -6.29 -15.65 14.24
N GLY A 371 -6.46 -16.68 15.07
CA GLY A 371 -7.33 -17.82 14.81
C GLY A 371 -6.77 -18.81 13.79
N LEU A 372 -5.45 -18.82 13.56
CA LEU A 372 -4.76 -19.87 12.81
C LEU A 372 -4.58 -21.16 13.62
#